data_AF-A0A1V1NXG8-F1
#
_entry.id   AF-A0A1V1NXG8-F1
#
_cell.length_a   1.000
_cell.length_b   1.000
_cell.length_c   1.000
_cell.angle_alpha   90.00
_cell.angle_beta   90.00
_cell.angle_gamma   90.00
#
_symmetry.space_group_name_H-M   'P 1'
#
loop_
_entity.id
_entity.type
_entity.pdbx_description
1 polymer ?
#
loop_
_entity_poly.entity_id
_entity_poly.type
_entity_poly.pdbx_seq_one_letter_code
_entity_poly.pdbx_strand_id
1 'polypeptide(L)'
;MDTPDTPEWIDTPWDGKKWPESQWKIYFFLGKWCYIQRYVCLSQTFASLDFWKNQTDILNQLVDHIQQDADISENDIHKTMIRSLKIVQHELKLIHQNRRVHKDKIAIELYGLISYLCPSQEVYQ
;
A
#
# COMPACT_ATOMS: atom_id res chain seq x y z
N MET A 1 -19.32 -23.04 -6.59
CA MET A 1 -18.24 -22.46 -5.77
C MET A 1 -18.18 -21.01 -6.16
N ASP A 2 -18.79 -20.15 -5.37
CA ASP A 2 -18.68 -18.71 -5.57
C ASP A 2 -17.21 -18.35 -5.37
N THR A 3 -16.56 -17.88 -6.42
CA THR A 3 -15.28 -17.21 -6.30
C THR A 3 -15.47 -16.07 -5.29
N PRO A 4 -14.63 -15.96 -4.25
CA PRO A 4 -14.73 -14.83 -3.32
C PRO A 4 -14.76 -13.56 -4.16
N ASP A 5 -15.78 -12.72 -3.93
CA ASP A 5 -16.04 -11.50 -4.72
C ASP A 5 -14.74 -10.73 -4.88
N THR A 6 -14.13 -10.91 -6.04
CA THR A 6 -12.87 -10.26 -6.33
C THR A 6 -13.27 -8.84 -6.68
N PRO A 7 -12.74 -7.84 -5.96
CA PRO A 7 -13.23 -6.50 -6.14
C PRO A 7 -13.03 -6.03 -7.58
N GLU A 8 -14.01 -5.28 -8.10
CA GLU A 8 -14.10 -4.92 -9.53
C GLU A 8 -12.81 -4.28 -10.09
N TRP A 9 -12.05 -3.56 -9.26
CA TRP A 9 -10.78 -2.97 -9.67
C TRP A 9 -9.70 -4.01 -10.00
N ILE A 10 -9.69 -5.18 -9.38
CA ILE A 10 -8.68 -6.23 -9.64
C ILE A 10 -8.87 -6.82 -11.04
N ASP A 11 -10.12 -7.00 -11.46
CA ASP A 11 -10.45 -7.55 -12.78
C ASP A 11 -10.45 -6.48 -13.88
N THR A 12 -10.38 -5.20 -13.51
CA THR A 12 -10.27 -4.11 -14.47
C THR A 12 -8.91 -4.17 -15.19
N PRO A 13 -8.87 -4.28 -16.54
CA PRO A 13 -7.61 -4.28 -17.26
C PRO A 13 -6.78 -3.05 -16.95
N TRP A 14 -5.52 -3.29 -16.64
CA TRP A 14 -4.63 -2.22 -16.19
C TRP A 14 -4.28 -1.28 -17.34
N ASP A 15 -4.61 0.02 -17.18
CA ASP A 15 -4.23 1.08 -18.12
C ASP A 15 -3.62 2.23 -17.31
N GLY A 16 -2.28 2.30 -17.29
CA GLY A 16 -1.51 3.26 -16.52
C GLY A 16 -1.77 4.73 -16.82
N LYS A 17 -2.45 5.04 -17.93
CA LYS A 17 -2.86 6.40 -18.28
C LYS A 17 -4.25 6.74 -17.75
N LYS A 18 -5.15 5.76 -17.57
CA LYS A 18 -6.55 5.99 -17.21
C LYS A 18 -6.86 5.79 -15.74
N TRP A 19 -6.12 4.92 -15.05
CA TRP A 19 -6.32 4.65 -13.63
C TRP A 19 -6.06 5.84 -12.70
N PRO A 20 -5.04 6.70 -12.94
CA PRO A 20 -4.88 7.94 -12.16
C PRO A 20 -6.08 8.88 -12.24
N GLU A 21 -6.88 8.75 -13.31
CA GLU A 21 -8.04 9.57 -13.62
C GLU A 21 -9.38 8.87 -13.31
N SER A 22 -9.35 7.61 -12.86
CA SER A 22 -10.55 6.81 -12.57
C SER A 22 -10.96 6.86 -11.10
N GLN A 23 -12.09 6.24 -10.77
CA GLN A 23 -12.51 6.01 -9.39
C GLN A 23 -11.50 5.17 -8.58
N TRP A 24 -10.68 4.36 -9.26
CA TRP A 24 -9.68 3.49 -8.64
C TRP A 24 -8.31 4.15 -8.39
N LYS A 25 -8.19 5.46 -8.63
CA LYS A 25 -6.94 6.22 -8.50
C LYS A 25 -6.24 6.04 -7.14
N ILE A 26 -7.01 5.86 -6.06
CA ILE A 26 -6.44 5.71 -4.71
C ILE A 26 -5.67 4.39 -4.57
N TYR A 27 -6.19 3.30 -5.13
CA TYR A 27 -5.53 1.99 -5.16
C TYR A 27 -4.26 2.03 -6.02
N PHE A 28 -4.29 2.77 -7.12
CA PHE A 28 -3.11 3.02 -7.95
C PHE A 28 -2.00 3.77 -7.20
N PHE A 29 -2.33 4.87 -6.52
CA PHE A 29 -1.34 5.63 -5.76
C PHE A 29 -0.81 4.84 -4.56
N LEU A 30 -1.67 4.06 -3.90
CA LEU A 30 -1.23 3.15 -2.85
C LEU A 30 -0.30 2.07 -3.38
N GLY A 31 -0.59 1.48 -4.54
CA GLY A 31 0.29 0.50 -5.20
C GLY A 31 1.67 1.09 -5.51
N LYS A 32 1.72 2.29 -6.11
CA LYS A 32 2.97 3.05 -6.34
C LYS A 32 3.75 3.28 -5.07
N TRP A 33 3.07 3.74 -4.03
CA TRP A 33 3.70 3.98 -2.74
C TRP A 33 4.27 2.68 -2.16
N CYS A 34 3.51 1.58 -2.17
CA CYS A 34 3.96 0.28 -1.68
C CYS A 34 5.20 -0.21 -2.43
N TYR A 35 5.21 -0.07 -3.77
CA TYR A 35 6.35 -0.43 -4.60
C TYR A 35 7.61 0.33 -4.18
N ILE A 36 7.57 1.66 -4.21
CA ILE A 36 8.74 2.50 -3.87
C ILE A 36 9.20 2.24 -2.44
N GLN A 37 8.26 2.22 -1.50
CA GLN A 37 8.57 2.08 -0.08
C GLN A 37 9.21 0.73 0.23
N ARG A 38 8.80 -0.35 -0.47
CA ARG A 38 9.44 -1.66 -0.35
C ARG A 38 10.91 -1.61 -0.75
N TYR A 39 11.25 -0.95 -1.87
CA TYR A 39 12.64 -0.80 -2.29
C TYR A 39 13.46 0.01 -1.28
N VAL A 40 12.89 1.08 -0.72
CA VAL A 40 13.56 1.84 0.35
C VAL A 40 13.85 0.96 1.56
N CYS A 41 12.89 0.13 1.97
CA CYS A 41 13.06 -0.79 3.10
C CYS A 41 14.10 -1.88 2.83
N LEU A 42 14.19 -2.40 1.61
CA LEU A 42 15.19 -3.41 1.22
C LEU A 42 16.57 -2.81 0.95
N SER A 43 16.65 -1.50 0.72
CA SER A 43 17.93 -0.83 0.50
C SER A 43 18.76 -0.74 1.78
N GLN A 44 20.08 -0.77 1.62
CA GLN A 44 21.02 -0.45 2.71
C GLN A 44 21.10 1.06 2.98
N THR A 45 20.35 1.87 2.23
CA THR A 45 20.38 3.33 2.34
C THR A 45 19.86 3.79 3.69
N PHE A 46 20.61 4.72 4.29
CA PHE A 46 20.15 5.44 5.47
C PHE A 46 19.15 6.52 5.04
N ALA A 47 17.91 6.39 5.48
CA ALA A 47 16.86 7.39 5.26
C ALA A 47 16.69 8.22 6.53
N SER A 48 16.55 9.54 6.36
CA SER A 48 16.41 10.48 7.49
C SER A 48 15.11 10.27 8.26
N LEU A 49 15.07 10.74 9.51
CA LEU A 49 13.83 10.72 10.30
C LEU A 49 12.69 11.48 9.62
N ASP A 50 13.00 12.61 8.98
CA ASP A 50 12.00 13.42 8.27
C ASP A 50 11.45 12.70 7.03
N PHE A 51 12.29 11.92 6.33
CA PHE A 51 11.80 11.03 5.27
C PHE A 51 10.74 10.08 5.83
N TRP A 52 11.03 9.40 6.95
CA TRP A 52 10.10 8.44 7.54
C TRP A 52 8.83 9.09 8.09
N LYS A 53 8.90 10.32 8.61
CA LYS A 53 7.71 11.11 8.98
C LYS A 53 6.83 11.36 7.77
N ASN A 54 7.41 11.84 6.68
CA ASN A 54 6.66 12.09 5.45
C ASN A 54 6.01 10.80 4.92
N GLN A 55 6.70 9.65 4.98
CA GLN A 55 6.12 8.38 4.55
C GLN A 55 4.95 7.93 5.44
N THR A 56 5.05 8.14 6.76
CA THR A 56 3.94 7.88 7.69
C THR A 56 2.74 8.76 7.37
N ASP A 57 2.95 10.04 7.11
CA ASP A 57 1.86 10.99 6.85
C ASP A 57 1.16 10.68 5.52
N ILE A 58 1.92 10.34 4.47
CA ILE A 58 1.37 9.88 3.19
C ILE A 58 0.54 8.61 3.39
N LEU A 59 1.08 7.61 4.11
CA LEU A 59 0.37 6.37 4.38
C LEU A 59 -0.94 6.60 5.14
N ASN A 60 -0.92 7.47 6.16
CA ASN A 60 -2.13 7.79 6.92
C ASN A 60 -3.20 8.41 6.03
N GLN A 61 -2.85 9.38 5.18
CA GLN A 61 -3.79 9.99 4.24
C GLN A 61 -4.39 8.98 3.26
N LEU A 62 -3.57 8.06 2.73
CA LEU A 62 -4.03 7.01 1.84
C LEU A 62 -4.99 6.03 2.55
N VAL A 63 -4.65 5.61 3.76
CA VAL A 63 -5.48 4.71 4.57
C VAL A 63 -6.81 5.35 4.94
N ASP A 64 -6.80 6.61 5.36
CA ASP A 64 -8.01 7.35 5.72
C ASP A 64 -8.96 7.47 4.52
N HIS A 65 -8.43 7.74 3.32
CA HIS A 65 -9.22 7.82 2.09
C HIS A 65 -9.84 6.47 1.72
N ILE A 66 -9.08 5.38 1.86
CA ILE A 66 -9.57 4.01 1.56
C ILE A 66 -10.65 3.58 2.56
N GLN A 67 -10.51 3.92 3.84
CA GLN A 67 -11.49 3.57 4.87
C GLN A 67 -12.81 4.35 4.74
N GLN A 68 -12.80 5.50 4.07
CA GLN A 68 -14.02 6.25 3.75
C GLN A 68 -14.81 5.63 2.59
N ASP A 69 -14.21 4.69 1.84
CA ASP A 69 -14.85 3.97 0.76
C ASP A 69 -15.72 2.82 1.32
N ALA A 70 -16.94 3.18 1.74
CA ALA A 70 -17.87 2.30 2.45
C ALA A 70 -18.31 1.09 1.63
N ASP A 71 -18.40 1.24 0.31
CA ASP A 71 -18.92 0.23 -0.63
C ASP A 71 -18.00 -1.00 -0.75
N ILE A 72 -16.77 -0.89 -0.25
CA ILE A 72 -15.71 -1.90 -0.42
C ILE A 72 -15.34 -2.56 0.92
N SER A 73 -15.83 -2.02 2.04
CA SER A 73 -15.41 -2.37 3.40
C SER A 73 -15.71 -3.83 3.83
N GLU A 74 -16.68 -4.49 3.19
CA GLU A 74 -17.05 -5.88 3.52
C GLU A 74 -16.18 -6.93 2.81
N ASN A 75 -15.40 -6.53 1.80
CA ASN A 75 -14.56 -7.43 1.02
C ASN A 75 -13.34 -7.94 1.82
N ASP A 76 -13.09 -9.24 1.82
CA ASP A 76 -11.97 -9.84 2.55
C ASP A 76 -10.59 -9.38 2.04
N ILE A 77 -10.49 -9.02 0.76
CA ILE A 77 -9.28 -8.41 0.19
C ILE A 77 -9.08 -7.01 0.77
N HIS A 78 -10.15 -6.22 0.91
CA HIS A 78 -10.08 -4.91 1.54
C HIS A 78 -9.65 -5.02 3.01
N LYS A 79 -10.22 -5.97 3.76
CA LYS A 79 -9.82 -6.22 5.16
C LYS A 79 -8.35 -6.64 5.27
N THR A 80 -7.88 -7.49 4.36
CA THR A 80 -6.49 -7.94 4.30
C THR A 80 -5.55 -6.76 3.99
N MET A 81 -5.91 -5.94 3.01
CA MET A 81 -5.17 -4.73 2.67
C MET A 81 -5.07 -3.78 3.88
N ILE A 82 -6.19 -3.43 4.51
CA ILE A 82 -6.20 -2.55 5.69
C ILE A 82 -5.37 -3.14 6.84
N ARG A 83 -5.42 -4.46 7.06
CA ARG A 83 -4.61 -5.13 8.07
C ARG A 83 -3.11 -4.97 7.79
N SER A 84 -2.65 -5.23 6.56
CA SER A 84 -1.25 -5.05 6.19
C SER A 84 -0.81 -3.59 6.31
N LEU A 85 -1.65 -2.63 5.89
CA LEU A 85 -1.36 -1.20 6.03
C LEU A 85 -1.21 -0.79 7.50
N LYS A 86 -2.05 -1.30 8.40
CA LYS A 86 -1.93 -1.06 9.86
C LYS A 86 -0.63 -1.61 10.44
N ILE A 87 -0.14 -2.75 9.95
CA ILE A 87 1.16 -3.30 10.36
C ILE A 87 2.29 -2.36 9.92
N VAL A 88 2.24 -1.86 8.67
CA VAL A 88 3.21 -0.90 8.16
C VAL A 88 3.18 0.41 8.95
N GLN A 89 1.99 0.97 9.23
CA GLN A 89 1.83 2.16 10.07
C GLN A 89 2.46 1.97 11.45
N HIS A 90 2.26 0.80 12.06
CA HIS A 90 2.85 0.48 13.36
C HIS A 90 4.38 0.49 13.31
N GLU A 91 4.98 -0.21 12.33
CA GLU A 91 6.44 -0.25 12.20
C GLU A 91 7.04 1.13 11.88
N LEU A 92 6.37 1.93 11.03
CA LEU A 92 6.79 3.31 10.75
C LEU A 92 6.73 4.21 12.00
N LYS A 93 5.72 4.03 12.86
CA LYS A 93 5.63 4.76 14.14
C LYS A 93 6.77 4.41 15.10
N LEU A 94 7.26 3.16 15.07
CA LEU A 94 8.43 2.76 15.86
C LEU A 94 9.70 3.50 15.41
N ILE A 95 9.83 3.85 14.11
CA ILE A 95 10.93 4.67 13.61
C ILE A 95 10.94 6.04 14.30
N HIS A 96 9.77 6.66 14.45
CA HIS A 96 9.64 7.97 15.09
C HIS A 96 10.02 7.96 16.56
N GLN A 97 9.91 6.79 17.20
CA GLN A 97 10.29 6.59 18.60
C GLN A 97 11.78 6.23 18.78
N ASN A 98 12.59 6.32 17.71
CA ASN A 98 13.98 5.85 17.67
C ASN A 98 14.13 4.39 18.13
N ARG A 99 13.09 3.57 17.94
CA ARG A 99 13.10 2.15 18.28
C ARG A 99 13.62 1.34 17.10
N ARG A 100 14.12 0.14 17.39
CA ARG A 100 14.54 -0.80 16.35
C ARG A 100 13.35 -1.12 15.46
N VAL A 101 13.53 -0.92 14.16
CA VAL A 101 12.48 -1.11 13.16
C VAL A 101 12.83 -2.29 12.29
N HIS A 102 11.81 -3.08 11.96
CA HIS A 102 11.94 -4.23 11.09
C HIS A 102 11.63 -3.79 9.66
N LYS A 103 12.62 -3.17 8.98
CA LYS A 103 12.49 -2.80 7.57
C LYS A 103 12.08 -4.01 6.71
N ASP A 104 12.58 -5.20 7.05
CA ASP A 104 12.22 -6.46 6.37
C ASP A 104 10.72 -6.79 6.53
N LYS A 105 10.15 -6.55 7.72
CA LYS A 105 8.73 -6.76 7.98
C LYS A 105 7.87 -5.80 7.15
N ILE A 106 8.25 -4.53 7.08
CA ILE A 106 7.59 -3.56 6.19
C ILE A 106 7.67 -4.06 4.75
N ALA A 107 8.84 -4.48 4.28
CA ALA A 107 9.01 -4.96 2.91
C ALA A 107 8.16 -6.19 2.57
N ILE A 108 7.97 -7.12 3.52
CA ILE A 108 7.11 -8.30 3.37
C ILE A 108 5.64 -7.91 3.23
N GLU A 109 5.13 -7.05 4.10
CA GLU A 109 3.73 -6.58 4.04
C GLU A 109 3.47 -5.84 2.73
N LEU A 110 4.38 -4.96 2.31
CA LEU A 110 4.26 -4.21 1.06
C LEU A 110 4.31 -5.13 -0.16
N TYR A 111 5.08 -6.21 -0.13
CA TYR A 111 5.11 -7.19 -1.23
C TYR A 111 3.74 -7.87 -1.42
N GLY A 112 3.10 -8.26 -0.32
CA GLY A 112 1.75 -8.81 -0.35
C GLY A 112 0.76 -7.80 -0.96
N LEU A 113 0.82 -6.55 -0.51
CA LEU A 113 -0.05 -5.47 -0.99
C LEU A 113 0.12 -5.16 -2.48
N ILE A 114 1.35 -5.13 -3.00
CA ILE A 114 1.63 -4.85 -4.41
C ILE A 114 0.88 -5.84 -5.31
N SER A 115 0.82 -7.11 -4.92
CA SER A 115 0.12 -8.17 -5.69
C SER A 115 -1.40 -7.94 -5.80
N TYR A 116 -2.00 -7.22 -4.85
CA TYR A 116 -3.44 -6.90 -4.85
C TYR A 116 -3.76 -5.54 -5.47
N LEU A 117 -2.82 -4.60 -5.40
CA LEU A 117 -3.00 -3.22 -5.85
C LEU A 117 -2.54 -3.00 -7.28
N CYS A 118 -1.75 -3.93 -7.83
CA CYS A 118 -1.19 -3.78 -9.16
C CYS A 118 -0.91 -5.14 -9.84
N PRO A 119 -1.67 -5.52 -10.88
CA PRO A 119 -1.50 -6.80 -11.55
C PRO A 119 -0.25 -6.88 -12.45
N SER A 120 0.46 -5.78 -12.72
CA SER A 120 1.71 -5.78 -13.50
C SER A 120 2.81 -4.95 -12.83
N GLN A 121 4.05 -5.47 -12.83
CA GLN A 121 5.23 -4.73 -12.34
C GLN A 121 5.81 -3.76 -13.39
N GLU A 122 5.45 -3.92 -14.67
CA GLU A 122 5.91 -3.07 -15.79
C GLU A 122 5.46 -1.61 -15.65
N VAL A 123 4.43 -1.41 -14.83
CA VAL A 123 3.81 -0.15 -14.44
C VAL A 123 4.75 0.84 -13.75
N TYR A 124 5.75 0.31 -13.06
CA TYR A 124 6.63 1.09 -12.18
C TYR A 124 8.03 1.31 -12.76
N GLN A 125 8.26 0.83 -13.99
CA GLN A 125 9.47 1.06 -14.78
C GLN A 125 9.34 2.35 -15.60
#